data_AF-A0A3R7AZF9-F1
#
_entry.id   AF-A0A3R7AZF9-F1
#
_cell.length_a   1.000
_cell.length_b   1.000
_cell.length_c   1.000
_cell.angle_alpha   90.00
_cell.angle_beta   90.00
_cell.angle_gamma   90.00
#
_symmetry.space_group_name_H-M   'P 1'
#
loop_
_entity.id
_entity.type
_entity.pdbx_description
1 polymer ?
#
loop_
_entity_poly.entity_id
_entity_poly.type
_entity_poly.pdbx_seq_one_letter_code
_entity_poly.pdbx_strand_id
1 'polypeptide(L)'
;MTEPLDLPDLHIQTAFTDGDSPVESFIEEAKRKGIKTLGISDHYSLWHKICTPEKFLRYLNELNRYPVYAGVEMDVGYELPLYPNIRERLDYIMVGLHRLDGKWLFSPYSFRSEDPRRVVERMKTAMIQTMENVRPDVLAHPTQLPLSLRPKAEELITREWSEDLISAAANLNVAIEINCGARLPNEEFIKICLRKGVKVTFGSSAHTPSRVGELEYGWRMVRKLGITQEQIFRPKKSRKAAKYRVMIKAELKGRQLDLKVPICDDVSPEDLELAIFYQRRGEVDRRIIIPSRNYSNVLCNSITLDYAPSELEIRLYERGSIIDQMILTQSIENL
;
A
#
# COMPACT_ATOMS: atom_id res chain seq x y z
N MET A 1 -8.97 -7.73 34.45
CA MET A 1 -8.69 -8.92 33.64
C MET A 1 -8.11 -8.43 32.33
N THR A 2 -6.88 -8.79 32.00
CA THR A 2 -6.29 -8.50 30.68
C THR A 2 -7.06 -9.29 29.64
N GLU A 3 -7.47 -8.65 28.53
CA GLU A 3 -8.13 -9.37 27.44
C GLU A 3 -7.23 -10.52 26.94
N PRO A 4 -7.80 -11.68 26.58
CA PRO A 4 -7.01 -12.77 26.02
C PRO A 4 -6.33 -12.30 24.72
N LEU A 5 -5.05 -12.64 24.57
CA LEU A 5 -4.28 -12.36 23.37
C LEU A 5 -5.00 -12.90 22.14
N ASP A 6 -5.07 -12.10 21.09
CA ASP A 6 -5.66 -12.45 19.79
C ASP A 6 -4.64 -12.11 18.69
N LEU A 7 -4.40 -13.02 17.74
CA LEU A 7 -3.47 -12.73 16.65
C LEU A 7 -4.22 -12.13 15.47
N PRO A 8 -3.75 -10.99 14.93
CA PRO A 8 -4.34 -10.43 13.74
C PRO A 8 -3.87 -11.21 12.53
N ASP A 9 -4.70 -11.27 11.50
CA ASP A 9 -4.27 -11.68 10.17
C ASP A 9 -4.29 -10.44 9.28
N LEU A 10 -3.13 -9.78 9.12
CA LEU A 10 -2.98 -8.54 8.36
C LEU A 10 -2.34 -8.74 6.99
N HIS A 11 -2.16 -9.98 6.54
CA HIS A 11 -1.57 -10.24 5.23
C HIS A 11 -2.46 -11.20 4.45
N ILE A 12 -3.32 -10.63 3.61
CA ILE A 12 -4.29 -11.35 2.79
C ILE A 12 -4.37 -10.67 1.42
N GLN A 13 -4.28 -11.48 0.37
CA GLN A 13 -4.34 -11.08 -1.03
C GLN A 13 -5.66 -11.60 -1.64
N THR A 14 -6.43 -10.74 -2.29
CA THR A 14 -7.76 -11.08 -2.82
C THR A 14 -7.78 -11.06 -4.35
N ALA A 15 -8.94 -11.31 -4.96
CA ALA A 15 -9.12 -11.21 -6.41
C ALA A 15 -8.85 -9.81 -6.99
N PHE A 16 -8.70 -8.78 -6.15
CA PHE A 16 -8.16 -7.50 -6.57
C PHE A 16 -6.73 -7.60 -7.10
N THR A 17 -5.95 -8.60 -6.69
CA THR A 17 -4.61 -8.85 -7.21
C THR A 17 -4.48 -10.29 -7.68
N ASP A 18 -3.75 -11.13 -6.98
CA ASP A 18 -3.44 -12.53 -7.34
C ASP A 18 -4.10 -13.56 -6.39
N GLY A 19 -4.96 -13.12 -5.47
CA GLY A 19 -5.89 -13.99 -4.76
C GLY A 19 -7.00 -14.53 -5.68
N ASP A 20 -7.62 -15.65 -5.29
CA ASP A 20 -8.57 -16.39 -6.13
C ASP A 20 -10.06 -16.05 -5.91
N SER A 21 -10.36 -15.24 -4.88
CA SER A 21 -11.72 -15.02 -4.40
C SER A 21 -11.99 -13.55 -4.04
N PRO A 22 -13.24 -13.07 -4.02
CA PRO A 22 -13.58 -11.72 -3.59
C PRO A 22 -13.37 -11.55 -2.08
N VAL A 23 -13.24 -10.29 -1.63
CA VAL A 23 -13.01 -9.88 -0.23
C VAL A 23 -14.00 -10.55 0.75
N GLU A 24 -15.27 -10.64 0.37
CA GLU A 24 -16.34 -11.25 1.18
C GLU A 24 -16.03 -12.70 1.57
N SER A 25 -15.53 -13.52 0.65
CA SER A 25 -15.21 -14.92 0.90
C SER A 25 -14.11 -15.10 1.95
N PHE A 26 -13.11 -14.21 1.96
CA PHE A 26 -12.05 -14.22 2.99
C PHE A 26 -12.62 -13.85 4.36
N ILE A 27 -13.55 -12.89 4.42
CA ILE A 27 -14.19 -12.47 5.67
C ILE A 27 -15.10 -13.56 6.24
N GLU A 28 -15.87 -14.23 5.40
CA GLU A 28 -16.73 -15.35 5.82
C GLU A 28 -15.89 -16.48 6.43
N GLU A 29 -14.78 -16.82 5.79
CA GLU A 29 -13.89 -17.86 6.28
C GLU A 29 -13.15 -17.45 7.56
N ALA A 30 -12.71 -16.18 7.66
CA ALA A 30 -12.16 -15.61 8.89
C ALA A 30 -13.15 -15.73 10.06
N LYS A 31 -14.43 -15.37 9.82
CA LYS A 31 -15.50 -15.50 10.82
C LYS A 31 -15.71 -16.95 11.23
N ARG A 32 -15.74 -17.89 10.26
CA ARG A 32 -15.88 -19.33 10.53
C ARG A 32 -14.74 -19.87 11.40
N LYS A 33 -13.53 -19.38 11.20
CA LYS A 33 -12.33 -19.73 11.98
C LYS A 33 -12.15 -18.93 13.27
N GLY A 34 -13.06 -17.98 13.56
CA GLY A 34 -13.01 -17.17 14.78
C GLY A 34 -11.90 -16.12 14.80
N ILE A 35 -11.37 -15.72 13.64
CA ILE A 35 -10.37 -14.65 13.52
C ILE A 35 -11.06 -13.31 13.70
N LYS A 36 -10.68 -12.55 14.74
CA LYS A 36 -11.37 -11.29 15.11
C LYS A 36 -10.78 -10.07 14.43
N THR A 37 -9.47 -10.10 14.17
CA THR A 37 -8.72 -8.95 13.66
C THR A 37 -8.20 -9.27 12.26
N LEU A 38 -8.86 -8.74 11.23
CA LEU A 38 -8.56 -9.03 9.82
C LEU A 38 -8.12 -7.76 9.09
N GLY A 39 -7.02 -7.85 8.35
CA GLY A 39 -6.57 -6.83 7.40
C GLY A 39 -6.43 -7.43 6.01
N ILE A 40 -6.86 -6.68 5.00
CA ILE A 40 -6.61 -7.02 3.59
C ILE A 40 -5.48 -6.13 3.10
N SER A 41 -4.47 -6.71 2.45
CA SER A 41 -3.22 -6.04 2.10
C SER A 41 -2.84 -6.34 0.65
N ASP A 42 -3.79 -6.19 -0.27
CA ASP A 42 -3.58 -6.48 -1.69
C ASP A 42 -2.32 -5.76 -2.24
N HIS A 43 -1.62 -6.40 -3.18
CA HIS A 43 -0.47 -5.80 -3.85
C HIS A 43 -0.79 -4.48 -4.58
N TYR A 44 0.00 -3.43 -4.31
CA TYR A 44 0.04 -2.22 -5.13
C TYR A 44 1.35 -2.13 -5.88
N SER A 45 1.36 -2.64 -7.11
CA SER A 45 2.56 -2.65 -7.95
C SER A 45 2.28 -2.77 -9.44
N LEU A 46 3.32 -2.53 -10.24
CA LEU A 46 3.24 -2.55 -11.72
C LEU A 46 2.88 -3.93 -12.29
N TRP A 47 3.02 -5.01 -11.51
CA TRP A 47 2.81 -6.39 -11.96
C TRP A 47 1.46 -6.97 -11.55
N HIS A 48 0.68 -6.24 -10.75
CA HIS A 48 -0.61 -6.67 -10.26
C HIS A 48 -1.74 -5.80 -10.83
N LYS A 49 -2.99 -6.21 -10.60
CA LYS A 49 -4.14 -5.52 -11.21
C LYS A 49 -4.30 -4.11 -10.63
N ILE A 50 -4.02 -3.91 -9.34
CA ILE A 50 -3.98 -2.60 -8.70
C ILE A 50 -2.63 -1.94 -8.97
N CYS A 51 -2.51 -1.27 -10.12
CA CYS A 51 -1.26 -0.63 -10.57
C CYS A 51 -1.39 0.87 -10.87
N THR A 52 -2.57 1.45 -10.62
CA THR A 52 -2.83 2.88 -10.81
C THR A 52 -3.62 3.44 -9.62
N PRO A 53 -3.55 4.76 -9.37
CA PRO A 53 -4.30 5.42 -8.30
C PRO A 53 -5.81 5.16 -8.36
N GLU A 54 -6.40 5.16 -9.54
CA GLU A 54 -7.85 4.97 -9.74
C GLU A 54 -8.27 3.56 -9.32
N LYS A 55 -7.48 2.54 -9.71
CA LYS A 55 -7.73 1.16 -9.30
C LYS A 55 -7.52 0.99 -7.80
N PHE A 56 -6.53 1.66 -7.23
CA PHE A 56 -6.27 1.64 -5.79
C PHE A 56 -7.43 2.25 -5.00
N LEU A 57 -8.00 3.36 -5.47
CA LEU A 57 -9.20 3.96 -4.87
C LEU A 57 -10.42 3.05 -4.95
N ARG A 58 -10.60 2.29 -6.04
CA ARG A 58 -11.66 1.26 -6.16
C ARG A 58 -11.48 0.15 -5.13
N TYR A 59 -10.26 -0.32 -4.95
CA TYR A 59 -9.90 -1.29 -3.92
C TYR A 59 -10.25 -0.78 -2.50
N LEU A 60 -9.81 0.44 -2.16
CA LEU A 60 -10.13 1.05 -0.87
C LEU A 60 -11.64 1.24 -0.66
N ASN A 61 -12.38 1.60 -1.71
CA ASN A 61 -13.84 1.72 -1.64
C ASN A 61 -14.51 0.38 -1.36
N GLU A 62 -14.01 -0.72 -1.94
CA GLU A 62 -14.54 -2.06 -1.67
C GLU A 62 -14.24 -2.48 -0.23
N LEU A 63 -13.00 -2.29 0.26
CA LEU A 63 -12.66 -2.63 1.64
C LEU A 63 -13.49 -1.86 2.68
N ASN A 64 -13.84 -0.60 2.39
CA ASN A 64 -14.68 0.22 3.26
C ASN A 64 -16.10 -0.33 3.48
N ARG A 65 -16.53 -1.31 2.69
CA ARG A 65 -17.83 -1.97 2.85
C ARG A 65 -17.81 -3.04 3.95
N TYR A 66 -16.63 -3.39 4.45
CA TYR A 66 -16.42 -4.50 5.37
C TYR A 66 -15.70 -4.09 6.66
N PRO A 67 -15.88 -4.83 7.76
CA PRO A 67 -15.20 -4.57 9.03
C PRO A 67 -13.76 -5.13 9.03
N VAL A 68 -12.96 -4.77 8.02
CA VAL A 68 -11.55 -5.19 7.86
C VAL A 68 -10.64 -3.98 7.89
N TYR A 69 -9.40 -4.14 8.32
CA TYR A 69 -8.39 -3.09 8.15
C TYR A 69 -7.97 -2.99 6.68
N ALA A 70 -8.04 -1.77 6.13
CA ALA A 70 -7.64 -1.48 4.76
C ALA A 70 -6.13 -1.28 4.70
N GLY A 71 -5.41 -2.28 4.24
CA GLY A 71 -3.96 -2.25 4.07
C GLY A 71 -3.52 -2.35 2.62
N VAL A 72 -2.22 -2.35 2.41
CA VAL A 72 -1.57 -2.57 1.11
C VAL A 72 -0.22 -3.21 1.33
N GLU A 73 0.18 -4.09 0.43
CA GLU A 73 1.58 -4.52 0.30
C GLU A 73 2.22 -3.89 -0.94
N MET A 74 3.24 -3.06 -0.73
CA MET A 74 3.99 -2.41 -1.79
C MET A 74 5.30 -3.16 -2.07
N ASP A 75 5.77 -3.09 -3.31
CA ASP A 75 6.99 -3.78 -3.74
C ASP A 75 8.25 -2.98 -3.38
N VAL A 76 9.13 -3.56 -2.57
CA VAL A 76 10.46 -3.01 -2.24
C VAL A 76 11.27 -2.75 -3.52
N GLY A 77 11.78 -1.53 -3.66
CA GLY A 77 12.59 -1.05 -4.79
C GLY A 77 11.80 -0.73 -6.06
N TYR A 78 10.46 -0.89 -6.03
CA TYR A 78 9.56 -0.69 -7.17
C TYR A 78 8.25 -0.02 -6.76
N GLU A 79 8.33 0.89 -5.80
CA GLU A 79 7.18 1.49 -5.15
C GLU A 79 6.41 2.36 -6.15
N LEU A 80 5.10 2.12 -6.24
CA LEU A 80 4.21 3.05 -6.92
C LEU A 80 3.92 4.27 -6.03
N PRO A 81 3.68 5.46 -6.61
CA PRO A 81 3.31 6.63 -5.84
C PRO A 81 2.08 6.39 -4.97
N LEU A 82 2.23 6.66 -3.67
CA LEU A 82 1.16 6.63 -2.68
C LEU A 82 0.79 8.08 -2.31
N TYR A 83 -0.08 8.69 -3.12
CA TYR A 83 -0.50 10.08 -2.93
C TYR A 83 -1.17 10.29 -1.55
N PRO A 84 -1.10 11.50 -0.96
CA PRO A 84 -1.64 11.76 0.38
C PRO A 84 -3.11 11.33 0.54
N ASN A 85 -3.96 11.61 -0.46
CA ASN A 85 -5.38 11.24 -0.49
C ASN A 85 -5.64 9.72 -0.46
N ILE A 86 -4.67 8.93 -0.93
CA ILE A 86 -4.68 7.47 -0.88
C ILE A 86 -4.08 6.99 0.45
N ARG A 87 -2.93 7.56 0.82
CA ARG A 87 -2.17 7.17 2.02
C ARG A 87 -3.00 7.27 3.30
N GLU A 88 -3.75 8.36 3.51
CA GLU A 88 -4.49 8.50 4.77
C GLU A 88 -5.77 7.65 4.84
N ARG A 89 -6.19 7.03 3.73
CA ARG A 89 -7.31 6.08 3.72
C ARG A 89 -6.88 4.65 4.10
N LEU A 90 -5.58 4.40 4.14
CA LEU A 90 -5.03 3.13 4.61
C LEU A 90 -4.96 3.13 6.13
N ASP A 91 -5.28 1.97 6.69
CA ASP A 91 -5.10 1.65 8.11
C ASP A 91 -3.66 1.20 8.41
N TYR A 92 -2.95 0.66 7.40
CA TYR A 92 -1.53 0.30 7.47
C TYR A 92 -0.92 0.11 6.07
N ILE A 93 0.40 0.26 5.98
CA ILE A 93 1.20 0.00 4.79
C ILE A 93 2.24 -1.09 5.11
N MET A 94 2.27 -2.13 4.28
CA MET A 94 3.31 -3.14 4.27
C MET A 94 4.21 -2.93 3.06
N VAL A 95 5.50 -3.27 3.19
CA VAL A 95 6.41 -3.40 2.06
C VAL A 95 6.99 -4.80 2.04
N GLY A 96 6.97 -5.46 0.88
CA GLY A 96 7.47 -6.81 0.68
C GLY A 96 8.46 -6.87 -0.47
N LEU A 97 9.53 -7.66 -0.32
CA LEU A 97 10.52 -7.84 -1.37
C LEU A 97 10.12 -9.03 -2.25
N HIS A 98 9.61 -8.74 -3.45
CA HIS A 98 9.24 -9.77 -4.44
C HIS A 98 10.21 -9.81 -5.64
N ARG A 99 10.95 -8.72 -5.85
CA ARG A 99 11.87 -8.54 -6.98
C ARG A 99 13.14 -7.85 -6.51
N LEU A 100 14.26 -8.17 -7.13
CA LEU A 100 15.54 -7.48 -6.93
C LEU A 100 16.26 -7.44 -8.27
N ASP A 101 16.82 -6.28 -8.64
CA ASP A 101 17.55 -6.09 -9.91
C ASP A 101 16.76 -6.55 -11.15
N GLY A 102 15.45 -6.32 -11.17
CA GLY A 102 14.53 -6.70 -12.24
C GLY A 102 14.16 -8.19 -12.28
N LYS A 103 14.64 -9.00 -11.34
CA LYS A 103 14.41 -10.45 -11.27
C LYS A 103 13.42 -10.81 -10.18
N TRP A 104 12.47 -11.69 -10.49
CA TRP A 104 11.53 -12.24 -9.51
C TRP A 104 12.22 -13.19 -8.54
N LEU A 105 11.99 -13.02 -7.22
CA LEU A 105 12.50 -13.93 -6.19
C LEU A 105 11.93 -15.35 -6.34
N PHE A 106 10.69 -15.45 -6.85
CA PHE A 106 9.98 -16.72 -7.04
C PHE A 106 10.23 -17.38 -8.40
N SER A 107 11.10 -16.83 -9.24
CA SER A 107 11.55 -17.53 -10.44
C SER A 107 12.66 -18.52 -10.08
N PRO A 108 12.57 -19.80 -10.51
CA PRO A 108 13.60 -20.78 -10.19
C PRO A 108 14.95 -20.42 -10.82
N TYR A 109 14.97 -19.60 -11.87
CA TYR A 109 16.17 -19.21 -12.61
C TYR A 109 16.90 -17.99 -12.04
N SER A 110 16.24 -17.20 -11.18
CA SER A 110 16.82 -15.97 -10.64
C SER A 110 18.03 -16.26 -9.75
N PHE A 111 19.06 -15.40 -9.86
CA PHE A 111 20.26 -15.36 -9.00
C PHE A 111 21.13 -16.64 -8.96
N ARG A 112 20.89 -17.65 -9.81
CA ARG A 112 21.64 -18.93 -9.81
C ARG A 112 23.14 -18.78 -10.06
N SER A 113 23.53 -17.79 -10.86
CA SER A 113 24.92 -17.54 -11.24
C SER A 113 25.56 -16.39 -10.46
N GLU A 114 24.89 -15.91 -9.41
CA GLU A 114 25.35 -14.78 -8.60
C GLU A 114 25.89 -15.26 -7.27
N ASP A 115 26.76 -14.46 -6.65
CA ASP A 115 27.23 -14.69 -5.29
C ASP A 115 26.05 -14.53 -4.30
N PRO A 116 25.63 -15.61 -3.61
CA PRO A 116 24.49 -15.56 -2.69
C PRO A 116 24.63 -14.52 -1.58
N ARG A 117 25.85 -14.27 -1.08
CA ARG A 117 26.09 -13.27 -0.03
C ARG A 117 25.83 -11.87 -0.55
N ARG A 118 26.29 -11.56 -1.75
CA ARG A 118 26.02 -10.27 -2.40
C ARG A 118 24.54 -10.09 -2.69
N VAL A 119 23.80 -11.14 -3.01
CA VAL A 119 22.35 -11.06 -3.24
C VAL A 119 21.64 -10.66 -1.95
N VAL A 120 21.89 -11.36 -0.83
CA VAL A 120 21.21 -11.04 0.44
C VAL A 120 21.60 -9.68 1.02
N GLU A 121 22.83 -9.20 0.77
CA GLU A 121 23.20 -7.83 1.11
C GLU A 121 22.41 -6.80 0.29
N ARG A 122 22.27 -7.00 -1.02
CA ARG A 122 21.42 -6.12 -1.85
C ARG A 122 19.95 -6.15 -1.45
N MET A 123 19.44 -7.31 -1.05
CA MET A 123 18.08 -7.42 -0.48
C MET A 123 17.94 -6.54 0.78
N LYS A 124 18.89 -6.64 1.72
CA LYS A 124 18.92 -5.81 2.94
C LYS A 124 18.96 -4.32 2.61
N THR A 125 19.85 -3.92 1.71
CA THR A 125 19.97 -2.52 1.28
C THR A 125 18.66 -2.02 0.68
N ALA A 126 18.03 -2.78 -0.23
CA ALA A 126 16.77 -2.39 -0.84
C ALA A 126 15.66 -2.23 0.22
N MET A 127 15.52 -3.18 1.14
CA MET A 127 14.53 -3.09 2.23
C MET A 127 14.74 -1.88 3.13
N ILE A 128 16.00 -1.57 3.51
CA ILE A 128 16.31 -0.39 4.33
C ILE A 128 15.96 0.89 3.59
N GLN A 129 16.39 1.03 2.32
CA GLN A 129 16.08 2.21 1.50
C GLN A 129 14.57 2.39 1.32
N THR A 130 13.83 1.33 1.07
CA THR A 130 12.37 1.38 0.98
C THR A 130 11.73 1.81 2.30
N MET A 131 12.19 1.29 3.44
CA MET A 131 11.67 1.73 4.74
C MET A 131 11.93 3.22 4.98
N GLU A 132 13.10 3.74 4.60
CA GLU A 132 13.45 5.15 4.73
C GLU A 132 12.59 6.06 3.85
N ASN A 133 12.32 5.61 2.61
CA ASN A 133 11.58 6.36 1.59
C ASN A 133 10.06 6.31 1.81
N VAL A 134 9.50 5.10 1.97
CA VAL A 134 8.05 4.89 2.07
C VAL A 134 7.54 5.19 3.48
N ARG A 135 8.36 4.97 4.50
CA ARG A 135 7.94 4.96 5.92
C ARG A 135 6.74 4.04 6.13
N PRO A 136 6.86 2.73 5.83
CA PRO A 136 5.78 1.77 5.98
C PRO A 136 5.53 1.48 7.46
N ASP A 137 4.39 0.87 7.78
CA ASP A 137 4.11 0.39 9.13
C ASP A 137 4.75 -0.98 9.39
N VAL A 138 4.87 -1.81 8.35
CA VAL A 138 5.35 -3.18 8.44
C VAL A 138 6.29 -3.53 7.29
N LEU A 139 7.39 -4.24 7.60
CA LEU A 139 8.19 -4.97 6.63
C LEU A 139 7.70 -6.42 6.56
N ALA A 140 7.15 -6.82 5.41
CA ALA A 140 6.59 -8.14 5.14
C ALA A 140 7.70 -9.17 4.90
N HIS A 141 7.51 -10.38 5.45
CA HIS A 141 8.35 -11.58 5.26
C HIS A 141 9.86 -11.30 5.01
N PRO A 142 10.57 -10.56 5.91
CA PRO A 142 11.87 -9.92 5.62
C PRO A 142 13.02 -10.89 5.30
N THR A 143 12.85 -12.18 5.58
CA THR A 143 13.86 -13.23 5.34
C THR A 143 13.48 -14.16 4.20
N GLN A 144 12.47 -13.78 3.40
CA GLN A 144 12.02 -14.51 2.23
C GLN A 144 13.09 -14.44 1.14
N LEU A 145 13.91 -15.49 1.05
CA LEU A 145 14.95 -15.58 0.03
C LEU A 145 14.40 -15.97 -1.34
N PRO A 146 15.11 -15.60 -2.44
CA PRO A 146 14.89 -16.17 -3.75
C PRO A 146 14.89 -17.71 -3.71
N LEU A 147 14.08 -18.36 -4.55
CA LEU A 147 13.95 -19.82 -4.55
C LEU A 147 15.29 -20.56 -4.62
N SER A 148 16.20 -20.06 -5.45
CA SER A 148 17.55 -20.61 -5.65
C SER A 148 18.44 -20.53 -4.40
N LEU A 149 18.13 -19.64 -3.46
CA LEU A 149 18.93 -19.38 -2.26
C LEU A 149 18.29 -19.90 -0.97
N ARG A 150 16.99 -20.26 -0.98
CA ARG A 150 16.29 -20.80 0.21
C ARG A 150 17.00 -21.98 0.90
N PRO A 151 17.62 -22.96 0.19
CA PRO A 151 18.35 -24.04 0.85
C PRO A 151 19.54 -23.57 1.70
N LYS A 152 20.04 -22.35 1.47
CA LYS A 152 21.17 -21.75 2.19
C LYS A 152 20.72 -20.66 3.19
N ALA A 153 19.43 -20.59 3.51
CA ALA A 153 18.89 -19.51 4.32
C ALA A 153 19.59 -19.34 5.67
N GLU A 154 19.92 -20.43 6.36
CA GLU A 154 20.62 -20.40 7.66
C GLU A 154 22.06 -19.88 7.56
N GLU A 155 22.73 -20.11 6.42
CA GLU A 155 24.08 -19.57 6.17
C GLU A 155 24.04 -18.09 5.80
N LEU A 156 23.03 -17.68 5.03
CA LEU A 156 22.97 -16.35 4.43
C LEU A 156 22.31 -15.31 5.33
N ILE A 157 21.27 -15.68 6.07
CA ILE A 157 20.61 -14.80 7.04
C ILE A 157 21.32 -14.93 8.38
N THR A 158 22.49 -14.30 8.46
CA THR A 158 23.30 -14.31 9.67
C THR A 158 22.68 -13.44 10.77
N ARG A 159 23.18 -13.60 12.01
CA ARG A 159 22.80 -12.73 13.11
C ARG A 159 23.15 -11.27 12.83
N GLU A 160 24.32 -11.00 12.28
CA GLU A 160 24.77 -9.65 11.91
C GLU A 160 23.83 -9.02 10.87
N TRP A 161 23.53 -9.76 9.79
CA TRP A 161 22.59 -9.34 8.76
C TRP A 161 21.21 -9.00 9.36
N SER A 162 20.74 -9.82 10.30
CA SER A 162 19.47 -9.62 10.98
C SER A 162 19.50 -8.39 11.89
N GLU A 163 20.56 -8.22 12.68
CA GLU A 163 20.72 -7.07 13.57
C GLU A 163 20.78 -5.74 12.81
N ASP A 164 21.42 -5.70 11.65
CA ASP A 164 21.46 -4.52 10.78
C ASP A 164 20.06 -4.11 10.32
N LEU A 165 19.33 -5.04 9.68
CA LEU A 165 17.99 -4.78 9.15
C LEU A 165 17.01 -4.38 10.25
N ILE A 166 17.04 -5.09 11.39
CA ILE A 166 16.15 -4.84 12.52
C ILE A 166 16.51 -3.50 13.19
N SER A 167 17.78 -3.09 13.21
CA SER A 167 18.16 -1.77 13.73
C SER A 167 17.60 -0.63 12.88
N ALA A 168 17.61 -0.79 11.55
CA ALA A 168 16.94 0.16 10.66
C ALA A 168 15.43 0.21 10.92
N ALA A 169 14.77 -0.95 11.03
CA ALA A 169 13.35 -1.02 11.36
C ALA A 169 13.03 -0.36 12.73
N ALA A 170 13.88 -0.57 13.75
CA ALA A 170 13.74 0.07 15.06
C ALA A 170 13.83 1.60 14.98
N ASN A 171 14.84 2.12 14.26
CA ASN A 171 15.04 3.55 14.09
C ASN A 171 13.88 4.23 13.34
N LEU A 172 13.24 3.50 12.44
CA LEU A 172 12.14 3.98 11.61
C LEU A 172 10.76 3.67 12.21
N ASN A 173 10.71 2.97 13.36
CA ASN A 173 9.49 2.48 14.01
C ASN A 173 8.62 1.61 13.06
N VAL A 174 9.28 0.75 12.27
CA VAL A 174 8.65 -0.21 11.36
C VAL A 174 8.54 -1.56 12.07
N ALA A 175 7.35 -2.15 12.07
CA ALA A 175 7.13 -3.49 12.61
C ALA A 175 7.63 -4.57 11.65
N ILE A 176 7.91 -5.77 12.17
CA ILE A 176 8.29 -6.93 11.36
C ILE A 176 7.13 -7.92 11.28
N GLU A 177 6.82 -8.38 10.07
CA GLU A 177 5.88 -9.49 9.90
C GLU A 177 6.49 -10.84 10.30
N ILE A 178 5.77 -11.57 11.15
CA ILE A 178 5.87 -13.02 11.29
C ILE A 178 4.87 -13.64 10.31
N ASN A 179 5.33 -13.88 9.09
CA ASN A 179 4.55 -14.48 8.02
C ASN A 179 4.31 -15.96 8.32
N CYS A 180 3.07 -16.30 8.64
CA CYS A 180 2.72 -17.64 9.09
C CYS A 180 2.60 -18.64 7.94
N GLY A 181 2.17 -18.18 6.76
CA GLY A 181 2.12 -19.01 5.55
C GLY A 181 3.50 -19.45 5.06
N ALA A 182 4.49 -18.56 5.10
CA ALA A 182 5.89 -18.86 4.77
C ALA A 182 6.67 -19.44 5.96
N ARG A 183 6.15 -19.31 7.18
CA ARG A 183 6.80 -19.68 8.45
C ARG A 183 8.15 -18.96 8.65
N LEU A 184 8.15 -17.65 8.36
CA LEU A 184 9.30 -16.75 8.43
C LEU A 184 8.98 -15.51 9.28
N PRO A 185 9.98 -14.82 9.85
CA PRO A 185 11.38 -15.23 9.97
C PRO A 185 11.55 -16.29 11.07
N ASN A 186 12.78 -16.81 11.25
CA ASN A 186 13.07 -17.80 12.30
C ASN A 186 13.04 -17.21 13.71
N GLU A 187 13.17 -18.07 14.72
CA GLU A 187 13.09 -17.67 16.14
C GLU A 187 14.17 -16.67 16.56
N GLU A 188 15.42 -16.82 16.10
CA GLU A 188 16.50 -15.92 16.50
C GLU A 188 16.27 -14.50 15.95
N PHE A 189 15.78 -14.39 14.71
CA PHE A 189 15.39 -13.11 14.12
C PHE A 189 14.32 -12.42 14.97
N ILE A 190 13.26 -13.16 15.37
CA ILE A 190 12.19 -12.61 16.20
C ILE A 190 12.72 -12.19 17.57
N LYS A 191 13.62 -12.98 18.19
CA LYS A 191 14.27 -12.57 19.44
C LYS A 191 15.03 -11.26 19.30
N ILE A 192 15.74 -11.05 18.19
CA ILE A 192 16.45 -9.79 17.92
C ILE A 192 15.44 -8.63 17.81
N CYS A 193 14.30 -8.82 17.12
CA CYS A 193 13.24 -7.82 17.05
C CYS A 193 12.78 -7.39 18.45
N LEU A 194 12.40 -8.36 19.28
CA LEU A 194 11.89 -8.08 20.64
C LEU A 194 12.94 -7.39 21.51
N ARG A 195 14.21 -7.83 21.45
CA ARG A 195 15.32 -7.20 22.20
C ARG A 195 15.54 -5.74 21.80
N LYS A 196 15.39 -5.42 20.51
CA LYS A 196 15.54 -4.06 19.97
C LYS A 196 14.26 -3.21 20.09
N GLY A 197 13.20 -3.74 20.71
CA GLY A 197 11.93 -3.04 20.87
C GLY A 197 11.09 -2.93 19.58
N VAL A 198 11.45 -3.69 18.54
CA VAL A 198 10.70 -3.74 17.28
C VAL A 198 9.46 -4.59 17.48
N LYS A 199 8.30 -4.01 17.19
CA LYS A 199 7.03 -4.74 17.23
C LYS A 199 6.96 -5.78 16.13
N VAL A 200 6.21 -6.85 16.38
CA VAL A 200 5.91 -7.87 15.38
C VAL A 200 4.44 -7.82 14.99
N THR A 201 4.10 -8.21 13.76
CA THR A 201 2.72 -8.49 13.35
C THR A 201 2.62 -9.88 12.75
N PHE A 202 1.41 -10.31 12.40
CA PHE A 202 1.13 -11.62 11.87
C PHE A 202 0.26 -11.52 10.63
N GLY A 203 0.44 -12.50 9.75
CA GLY A 203 -0.30 -12.62 8.51
C GLY A 203 -0.21 -14.05 8.00
N SER A 204 -1.32 -14.56 7.47
CA SER A 204 -1.35 -15.87 6.82
C SER A 204 -0.73 -15.82 5.42
N SER A 205 -0.65 -14.64 4.80
CA SER A 205 -0.32 -14.44 3.38
C SER A 205 -1.27 -15.27 2.49
N ALA A 206 -2.54 -15.33 2.91
CA ALA A 206 -3.56 -16.12 2.22
C ALA A 206 -3.93 -15.50 0.88
N HIS A 207 -3.86 -16.31 -0.18
CA HIS A 207 -4.36 -15.97 -1.52
C HIS A 207 -5.64 -16.75 -1.86
N THR A 208 -6.10 -17.61 -0.95
CA THR A 208 -7.38 -18.32 -1.05
C THR A 208 -8.08 -18.23 0.30
N PRO A 209 -9.43 -18.18 0.35
CA PRO A 209 -10.16 -18.09 1.61
C PRO A 209 -9.75 -19.17 2.61
N SER A 210 -9.58 -20.41 2.14
CA SER A 210 -9.25 -21.57 2.98
C SER A 210 -7.98 -21.42 3.83
N ARG A 211 -7.06 -20.52 3.44
CA ARG A 211 -5.79 -20.27 4.12
C ARG A 211 -5.83 -19.10 5.10
N VAL A 212 -6.90 -18.31 5.11
CA VAL A 212 -7.09 -17.23 6.08
C VAL A 212 -6.99 -17.77 7.49
N GLY A 213 -6.28 -17.08 8.37
CA GLY A 213 -6.13 -17.50 9.76
C GLY A 213 -5.19 -18.68 9.99
N GLU A 214 -4.42 -19.14 8.99
CA GLU A 214 -3.30 -20.09 9.18
C GLU A 214 -2.16 -19.43 9.99
N LEU A 215 -2.42 -19.18 11.28
CA LEU A 215 -1.55 -18.43 12.21
C LEU A 215 -0.81 -19.33 13.21
N GLU A 216 -0.75 -20.65 12.97
CA GLU A 216 -0.15 -21.63 13.88
C GLU A 216 1.32 -21.34 14.18
N TYR A 217 2.06 -20.87 13.16
CA TYR A 217 3.45 -20.45 13.33
C TYR A 217 3.56 -19.26 14.29
N GLY A 218 2.70 -18.26 14.13
CA GLY A 218 2.63 -17.09 14.99
C GLY A 218 2.33 -17.46 16.44
N TRP A 219 1.30 -18.29 16.66
CA TRP A 219 0.96 -18.79 17.98
C TRP A 219 2.11 -19.55 18.66
N ARG A 220 2.87 -20.33 17.89
CA ARG A 220 4.06 -21.02 18.40
C ARG A 220 5.14 -20.02 18.84
N MET A 221 5.41 -18.99 18.05
CA MET A 221 6.41 -17.96 18.38
C MET A 221 5.99 -17.16 19.61
N VAL A 222 4.70 -16.78 19.71
CA VAL A 222 4.14 -16.12 20.89
C VAL A 222 4.38 -16.92 22.16
N ARG A 223 4.02 -18.21 22.17
CA ARG A 223 4.19 -19.08 23.35
C ARG A 223 5.66 -19.28 23.70
N LYS A 224 6.52 -19.48 22.69
CA LYS A 224 7.93 -19.79 22.89
C LYS A 224 8.74 -18.59 23.38
N LEU A 225 8.39 -17.39 22.91
CA LEU A 225 9.14 -16.16 23.18
C LEU A 225 8.46 -15.24 24.20
N GLY A 226 7.25 -15.58 24.67
CA GLY A 226 6.50 -14.77 25.62
C GLY A 226 6.06 -13.42 25.04
N ILE A 227 5.70 -13.38 23.75
CA ILE A 227 5.31 -12.12 23.07
C ILE A 227 4.03 -11.58 23.69
N THR A 228 4.07 -10.35 24.20
CA THR A 228 2.93 -9.69 24.83
C THR A 228 2.12 -8.84 23.84
N GLN A 229 0.90 -8.45 24.22
CA GLN A 229 0.02 -7.61 23.40
C GLN A 229 0.70 -6.31 22.95
N GLU A 230 1.54 -5.71 23.80
CA GLU A 230 2.23 -4.44 23.58
C GLU A 230 3.34 -4.55 22.51
N GLN A 231 3.90 -5.75 22.37
CA GLN A 231 4.92 -6.08 21.37
C GLN A 231 4.33 -6.42 20.01
N ILE A 232 2.99 -6.52 19.91
CA ILE A 232 2.30 -6.78 18.66
C ILE A 232 1.85 -5.45 18.03
N PHE A 233 2.25 -5.22 16.79
CA PHE A 233 1.72 -4.13 15.99
C PHE A 233 0.25 -4.38 15.69
N ARG A 234 -0.56 -3.33 15.87
CA ARG A 234 -1.97 -3.32 15.47
C ARG A 234 -2.25 -2.04 14.72
N PRO A 235 -2.84 -2.12 13.51
CA PRO A 235 -3.29 -0.94 12.82
C PRO A 235 -4.35 -0.24 13.66
N LYS A 236 -4.31 1.08 13.63
CA LYS A 236 -5.43 1.88 14.10
C LYS A 236 -6.29 2.14 12.89
N LYS A 237 -7.60 1.95 13.03
CA LYS A 237 -8.54 2.42 12.01
C LYS A 237 -8.21 3.88 11.72
N SER A 238 -7.99 4.22 10.46
CA SER A 238 -7.82 5.58 10.04
C SER A 238 -9.09 6.33 10.47
N ARG A 239 -8.98 7.08 11.57
CA ARG A 239 -10.03 8.01 12.02
C ARG A 239 -10.13 9.21 11.07
N LYS A 240 -9.27 9.26 10.06
CA LYS A 240 -9.30 10.22 8.99
C LYS A 240 -10.13 9.67 7.83
N ALA A 241 -11.43 9.54 8.09
CA ALA A 241 -12.32 10.31 7.23
C ALA A 241 -12.02 11.79 7.52
N ALA A 242 -10.82 12.27 7.15
CA ALA A 242 -10.71 13.65 6.78
C ALA A 242 -11.75 13.73 5.68
N LYS A 243 -12.84 14.43 5.97
CA LYS A 243 -13.51 15.16 4.91
C LYS A 243 -12.37 15.94 4.27
N TYR A 244 -11.68 15.34 3.29
CA TYR A 244 -10.86 16.09 2.38
C TYR A 244 -11.82 17.19 1.99
N ARG A 245 -11.48 18.42 2.40
CA ARG A 245 -12.03 19.55 1.71
C ARG A 245 -11.57 19.30 0.29
N VAL A 246 -12.47 18.73 -0.50
CA VAL A 246 -12.39 18.69 -1.95
C VAL A 246 -11.87 20.07 -2.33
N MET A 247 -10.60 20.14 -2.72
CA MET A 247 -10.03 21.41 -3.13
C MET A 247 -10.62 21.67 -4.50
N ILE A 248 -10.58 20.69 -5.40
CA ILE A 248 -11.25 20.78 -6.70
C ILE A 248 -12.75 20.55 -6.56
N LYS A 249 -13.55 21.61 -6.45
CA LYS A 249 -15.00 21.52 -6.67
C LYS A 249 -15.28 21.79 -8.13
N ALA A 250 -15.78 20.79 -8.85
CA ALA A 250 -16.13 20.96 -10.25
C ALA A 250 -17.50 20.38 -10.60
N GLU A 251 -18.23 21.08 -11.47
CA GLU A 251 -19.47 20.59 -12.10
C GLU A 251 -19.35 20.75 -13.62
N LEU A 252 -19.71 19.72 -14.37
CA LEU A 252 -19.62 19.71 -15.83
C LEU A 252 -21.01 19.56 -16.46
N LYS A 253 -21.46 20.57 -17.21
CA LYS A 253 -22.75 20.60 -17.93
C LYS A 253 -22.53 20.88 -19.42
N GLY A 254 -22.70 19.87 -20.26
CA GLY A 254 -22.29 19.90 -21.66
C GLY A 254 -20.82 20.30 -21.78
N ARG A 255 -20.57 21.50 -22.34
CA ARG A 255 -19.23 22.09 -22.51
C ARG A 255 -18.76 22.96 -21.35
N GLN A 256 -19.63 23.21 -20.37
CA GLN A 256 -19.37 24.17 -19.32
C GLN A 256 -18.85 23.46 -18.08
N LEU A 257 -17.62 23.80 -17.66
CA LEU A 257 -16.97 23.30 -16.46
C LEU A 257 -16.92 24.42 -15.42
N ASP A 258 -17.80 24.36 -14.44
CA ASP A 258 -17.77 25.26 -13.28
C ASP A 258 -16.73 24.74 -12.29
N LEU A 259 -15.61 25.45 -12.14
CA LEU A 259 -14.48 25.02 -11.32
C LEU A 259 -14.24 25.98 -10.14
N LYS A 260 -14.04 25.40 -8.96
CA LYS A 260 -13.64 26.13 -7.76
C LYS A 260 -12.53 25.40 -7.01
N VAL A 261 -11.41 26.08 -6.78
CA VAL A 261 -10.30 25.57 -5.95
C VAL A 261 -10.04 26.54 -4.79
N PRO A 262 -10.49 26.24 -3.55
CA PRO A 262 -10.17 27.06 -2.39
C PRO A 262 -8.68 26.91 -2.05
N ILE A 263 -8.00 28.05 -1.95
CA ILE A 263 -6.63 28.13 -1.43
C ILE A 263 -6.67 27.82 0.08
N CYS A 264 -5.80 26.92 0.55
CA CYS A 264 -5.64 26.62 1.98
C CYS A 264 -4.47 27.42 2.55
N ASP A 265 -4.56 27.81 3.82
CA ASP A 265 -3.62 28.73 4.49
C ASP A 265 -2.16 28.20 4.53
N ASP A 266 -1.96 26.90 4.30
CA ASP A 266 -0.67 26.21 4.44
C ASP A 266 0.07 25.99 3.10
N VAL A 267 -0.54 26.36 1.96
CA VAL A 267 0.03 26.15 0.62
C VAL A 267 0.15 27.48 -0.11
N SER A 268 1.37 27.81 -0.56
CA SER A 268 1.62 29.01 -1.35
C SER A 268 0.92 28.86 -2.71
N PRO A 269 0.01 29.79 -3.10
CA PRO A 269 -0.68 29.73 -4.38
C PRO A 269 0.27 29.63 -5.56
N GLU A 270 1.48 30.23 -5.46
CA GLU A 270 2.50 30.28 -6.51
C GLU A 270 3.07 28.91 -6.87
N ASP A 271 3.04 27.96 -5.93
CA ASP A 271 3.58 26.61 -6.08
C ASP A 271 2.57 25.64 -6.71
N LEU A 272 1.36 26.11 -7.01
CA LEU A 272 0.28 25.29 -7.53
C LEU A 272 0.19 25.31 -9.06
N GLU A 273 -0.17 24.16 -9.64
CA GLU A 273 -0.52 24.03 -11.05
C GLU A 273 -1.80 23.22 -11.21
N LEU A 274 -2.71 23.64 -12.07
CA LEU A 274 -3.95 22.93 -12.36
C LEU A 274 -3.92 22.43 -13.80
N ALA A 275 -4.16 21.13 -14.00
CA ALA A 275 -4.29 20.55 -15.33
C ALA A 275 -5.69 19.93 -15.50
N ILE A 276 -6.33 20.24 -16.62
CA ILE A 276 -7.62 19.66 -17.02
C ILE A 276 -7.37 18.85 -18.29
N PHE A 277 -7.65 17.56 -18.22
CA PHE A 277 -7.59 16.62 -19.32
C PHE A 277 -9.01 16.24 -19.70
N TYR A 278 -9.37 16.24 -20.98
CA TYR A 278 -10.71 15.86 -21.37
C TYR A 278 -10.77 15.28 -22.77
N GLN A 279 -11.64 14.30 -22.94
CA GLN A 279 -11.73 13.52 -24.17
C GLN A 279 -13.19 13.32 -24.60
N ARG A 280 -13.38 13.21 -25.91
CA ARG A 280 -14.59 12.66 -26.52
C ARG A 280 -14.27 11.23 -26.94
N ARG A 281 -15.23 10.32 -26.82
CA ARG A 281 -15.07 8.90 -27.14
C ARG A 281 -14.43 8.70 -28.54
N GLY A 282 -13.20 8.18 -28.56
CA GLY A 282 -12.44 7.92 -29.79
C GLY A 282 -11.54 9.07 -30.29
N GLU A 283 -11.41 10.17 -29.53
CA GLU A 283 -10.54 11.31 -29.84
C GLU A 283 -9.33 11.40 -28.88
N VAL A 284 -8.37 12.29 -29.22
CA VAL A 284 -7.12 12.51 -28.48
C VAL A 284 -7.38 13.39 -27.25
N ASP A 285 -6.72 13.08 -26.12
CA ASP A 285 -6.76 13.86 -24.88
C ASP A 285 -6.42 15.35 -25.13
N ARG A 286 -7.37 16.23 -24.83
CA ARG A 286 -7.10 17.66 -24.73
C ARG A 286 -6.55 17.98 -23.36
N ARG A 287 -5.62 18.93 -23.30
CA ARG A 287 -5.02 19.41 -22.05
C ARG A 287 -5.09 20.92 -21.96
N ILE A 288 -5.62 21.40 -20.84
CA ILE A 288 -5.47 22.79 -20.40
C ILE A 288 -4.57 22.77 -19.16
N ILE A 289 -3.45 23.49 -19.20
CA ILE A 289 -2.63 23.74 -18.02
C ILE A 289 -2.79 25.18 -17.61
N ILE A 290 -3.07 25.38 -16.33
CA ILE A 290 -3.31 26.69 -15.73
C ILE A 290 -2.31 26.83 -14.58
N PRO A 291 -1.26 27.65 -14.75
CA PRO A 291 -0.31 27.93 -13.68
C PRO A 291 -0.91 28.89 -12.64
N SER A 292 -0.41 28.79 -11.41
CA SER A 292 -0.72 29.63 -10.24
C SER A 292 -0.91 31.12 -10.51
N ARG A 293 -0.02 31.73 -11.27
CA ARG A 293 -0.06 33.17 -11.63
C ARG A 293 -1.33 33.59 -12.38
N ASN A 294 -2.07 32.64 -12.96
CA ASN A 294 -3.33 32.88 -13.69
C ASN A 294 -4.57 32.54 -12.86
N TYR A 295 -4.41 32.20 -11.58
CA TYR A 295 -5.47 31.68 -10.72
C TYR A 295 -6.60 32.65 -10.41
N SER A 296 -6.31 33.95 -10.36
CA SER A 296 -7.31 35.02 -10.22
C SER A 296 -8.38 34.97 -11.31
N ASN A 297 -8.10 34.36 -12.47
CA ASN A 297 -9.01 34.25 -13.61
C ASN A 297 -9.72 32.89 -13.71
N VAL A 298 -9.40 31.90 -12.87
CA VAL A 298 -9.79 30.49 -13.11
C VAL A 298 -10.35 29.79 -11.87
N LEU A 299 -9.85 30.08 -10.67
CA LEU A 299 -10.20 29.31 -9.47
C LEU A 299 -11.63 29.50 -8.94
N CYS A 300 -12.43 30.37 -9.57
CA CYS A 300 -13.85 30.59 -9.27
C CYS A 300 -14.65 30.86 -10.56
N ASN A 301 -14.22 30.32 -11.71
CA ASN A 301 -14.81 30.64 -13.01
C ASN A 301 -15.32 29.40 -13.75
N SER A 302 -16.27 29.67 -14.65
CA SER A 302 -16.78 28.72 -15.62
C SER A 302 -15.81 28.65 -16.81
N ILE A 303 -15.23 27.48 -17.05
CA ILE A 303 -14.40 27.18 -18.21
C ILE A 303 -15.31 26.63 -19.31
N THR A 304 -15.32 27.27 -20.49
CA THR A 304 -16.00 26.71 -21.67
C THR A 304 -15.01 25.84 -22.44
N LEU A 305 -15.28 24.54 -22.47
CA LEU A 305 -14.53 23.57 -23.27
C LEU A 305 -14.93 23.71 -24.76
N ASP A 306 -14.02 23.34 -25.65
CA ASP A 306 -14.25 23.36 -27.10
C ASP A 306 -15.33 22.34 -27.52
N TYR A 307 -15.45 21.21 -26.82
CA TYR A 307 -16.51 20.21 -26.97
C TYR A 307 -16.99 19.63 -25.63
N ALA A 308 -18.12 18.93 -25.66
CA ALA A 308 -18.69 18.27 -24.49
C ALA A 308 -17.97 16.92 -24.31
N PRO A 309 -17.19 16.72 -23.24
CA PRO A 309 -16.38 15.54 -23.10
C PRO A 309 -17.20 14.38 -22.54
N SER A 310 -16.88 13.15 -22.97
CA SER A 310 -17.40 11.93 -22.32
C SER A 310 -16.75 11.71 -20.95
N GLU A 311 -15.51 12.18 -20.79
CA GLU A 311 -14.74 12.10 -19.56
C GLU A 311 -13.82 13.32 -19.45
N LEU A 312 -13.75 13.87 -18.24
CA LEU A 312 -12.89 14.99 -17.88
C LEU A 312 -12.18 14.70 -16.57
N GLU A 313 -10.88 14.85 -16.56
CA GLU A 313 -10.00 14.70 -15.41
C GLU A 313 -9.37 16.05 -15.05
N ILE A 314 -9.37 16.38 -13.76
CA ILE A 314 -8.77 17.60 -13.21
C ILE A 314 -7.71 17.15 -12.21
N ARG A 315 -6.50 17.68 -12.34
CA ARG A 315 -5.37 17.43 -11.44
C ARG A 315 -4.87 18.75 -10.88
N LEU A 316 -4.72 18.83 -9.57
CA LEU A 316 -4.05 19.93 -8.89
C LEU A 316 -2.67 19.44 -8.44
N TYR A 317 -1.64 20.20 -8.75
CA TYR A 317 -0.25 19.91 -8.43
C TYR A 317 0.29 20.95 -7.45
N GLU A 318 1.20 20.54 -6.59
CA GLU A 318 2.10 21.38 -5.80
C GLU A 318 3.53 20.96 -6.13
N ARG A 319 4.35 21.90 -6.63
CA ARG A 319 5.77 21.63 -6.98
C ARG A 319 5.97 20.37 -7.84
N GLY A 320 5.06 20.16 -8.80
CA GLY A 320 5.10 19.01 -9.72
C GLY A 320 4.51 17.70 -9.17
N SER A 321 4.04 17.67 -7.92
CA SER A 321 3.38 16.51 -7.31
C SER A 321 1.86 16.70 -7.27
N ILE A 322 1.07 15.70 -7.66
CA ILE A 322 -0.40 15.78 -7.59
C ILE A 322 -0.84 15.78 -6.12
N ILE A 323 -1.64 16.78 -5.74
CA ILE A 323 -2.20 16.95 -4.39
C ILE A 323 -3.73 16.78 -4.33
N ASP A 324 -4.44 16.94 -5.46
CA ASP A 324 -5.87 16.62 -5.59
C ASP A 324 -6.20 16.22 -7.03
N GLN A 325 -7.22 15.36 -7.21
CA GLN A 325 -7.64 14.85 -8.50
C GLN A 325 -9.16 14.59 -8.52
N MET A 326 -9.84 15.03 -9.59
CA MET A 326 -11.27 14.82 -9.79
C MET A 326 -11.55 14.34 -11.20
N ILE A 327 -12.39 13.30 -11.34
CA ILE A 327 -12.87 12.80 -12.64
C ILE A 327 -14.38 13.02 -12.72
N LEU A 328 -14.82 13.63 -13.82
CA LEU A 328 -16.22 13.86 -14.17
C LEU A 328 -16.55 13.09 -15.45
N THR A 329 -17.71 12.45 -15.47
CA THR A 329 -18.23 11.73 -16.65
C THR A 329 -19.62 12.24 -16.99
N GLN A 330 -19.96 12.30 -18.29
CA GLN A 330 -21.31 12.64 -18.74
C GLN A 330 -21.97 11.43 -19.42
N SER A 331 -23.21 11.12 -19.02
CA SER A 331 -24.05 10.15 -19.70
C SER A 331 -24.57 10.73 -21.02
N ILE A 332 -24.46 9.96 -22.10
CA ILE A 332 -24.76 10.39 -23.48
C ILE A 332 -26.28 10.60 -23.74
N GLU A 333 -27.15 10.34 -22.77
CA GLU A 333 -28.61 10.44 -22.97
C GLU A 333 -29.14 11.87 -23.20
N ASN A 334 -28.31 12.92 -23.07
CA ASN A 334 -28.72 14.32 -23.25
C ASN A 334 -27.81 15.15 -24.19
N LEU A 335 -27.19 14.53 -25.20
CA LEU A 335 -26.41 15.25 -26.24
C LEU A 335 -27.17 15.40 -27.56
#